data_AF-A0A7X8P8L0-F1
#
_entry.id   AF-A0A7X8P8L0-F1
#
_cell.length_a   1.000
_cell.length_b   1.000
_cell.length_c   1.000
_cell.angle_alpha   90.00
_cell.angle_beta   90.00
_cell.angle_gamma   90.00
#
_symmetry.space_group_name_H-M   'P 1'
#
loop_
_entity.id
_entity.type
_entity.pdbx_description
1 polymer ?
#
loop_
_entity_poly.entity_id
_entity_poly.type
_entity_poly.pdbx_seq_one_letter_code
_entity_poly.pdbx_strand_id
1 'polypeptide(L)'
;MFNGLIAYLDSIRSRDPAPRSRWEILLYPGLWAVGFHRVAHWLFEAEMFFLARAVNHFSRFLTAIDIHPGAKIGRHLFIEHGFTVIGETAEIGDNVTIYQCVTLGGTNPTNGIPGKRHPTLSDDSIIGSGAQILGPITVGARARVGANAVVTDDVPEGATMIGLKARSTLVPAETWLKQFIPYGTPCKEPCEPNGGNRVDDLEAEVAALKAQVAALIAAQDGGTPAPTPTTVGRRTRN
;
A
#
# COMPACT_ATOMS: atom_id res chain seq x y z
N MET A 1 -36.32 -2.69 4.27
CA MET A 1 -35.24 -3.65 3.92
C MET A 1 -34.87 -3.55 2.44
N PHE A 2 -35.70 -3.98 1.48
CA PHE A 2 -35.34 -4.05 0.04
C PHE A 2 -34.58 -2.84 -0.54
N ASN A 3 -35.03 -1.60 -0.27
CA ASN A 3 -34.36 -0.39 -0.78
C ASN A 3 -32.88 -0.29 -0.40
N GLY A 4 -32.49 -0.79 0.78
CA GLY A 4 -31.09 -0.81 1.24
C GLY A 4 -30.23 -1.84 0.51
N LEU A 5 -30.81 -3.00 0.14
CA LEU A 5 -30.12 -3.98 -0.70
C LEU A 5 -29.94 -3.45 -2.13
N ILE A 6 -30.96 -2.78 -2.69
CA ILE A 6 -30.87 -2.17 -4.02
C ILE A 6 -29.78 -1.08 -4.03
N ALA A 7 -29.77 -0.18 -3.04
CA ALA A 7 -28.73 0.84 -2.90
C ALA A 7 -27.32 0.24 -2.74
N TYR A 8 -27.18 -0.88 -2.02
CA TYR A 8 -25.90 -1.58 -1.90
C TYR A 8 -25.44 -2.18 -3.23
N LEU A 9 -26.32 -2.86 -3.97
CA LEU A 9 -26.01 -3.43 -5.28
C LEU A 9 -25.65 -2.35 -6.31
N ASP A 10 -26.35 -1.21 -6.29
CA ASP A 10 -26.02 -0.07 -7.15
C ASP A 10 -24.69 0.59 -6.77
N SER A 11 -24.38 0.68 -5.48
CA SER A 11 -23.10 1.20 -4.99
C SER A 11 -21.91 0.29 -5.32
N ILE A 12 -22.12 -1.04 -5.43
CA ILE A 12 -21.10 -1.94 -5.98
C ILE A 12 -20.97 -1.69 -7.49
N ARG A 13 -22.08 -1.63 -8.23
CA ARG A 13 -22.09 -1.44 -9.69
C ARG A 13 -21.53 -0.08 -10.15
N SER A 14 -21.49 0.93 -9.28
CA SER A 14 -20.84 2.21 -9.55
C SER A 14 -19.32 2.22 -9.30
N ARG A 15 -18.77 1.14 -8.74
CA ARG A 15 -17.34 0.99 -8.42
C ARG A 15 -16.67 -0.13 -9.21
N ASP A 16 -17.39 -1.23 -9.46
CA ASP A 16 -16.95 -2.34 -10.29
C ASP A 16 -17.61 -2.28 -11.70
N PRO A 17 -16.83 -2.19 -12.79
CA PRO A 17 -17.33 -2.19 -14.17
C PRO A 17 -17.60 -3.60 -14.76
N ALA A 18 -17.21 -4.69 -14.09
CA ALA A 18 -17.36 -6.05 -14.60
C ALA A 18 -18.82 -6.59 -14.66
N PRO A 19 -19.71 -6.36 -13.68
CA PRO A 19 -21.03 -6.99 -13.64
C PRO A 19 -22.01 -6.30 -14.59
N ARG A 20 -22.50 -7.07 -15.58
CA ARG A 20 -23.43 -6.57 -16.61
C ARG A 20 -24.78 -6.23 -15.99
N SER A 21 -25.18 -6.94 -14.94
CA SER A 21 -26.43 -6.75 -14.20
C SER A 21 -26.25 -6.83 -12.68
N ARG A 22 -27.24 -6.36 -11.92
CA ARG A 22 -27.29 -6.52 -10.45
C ARG A 22 -27.32 -8.00 -10.00
N TRP A 23 -27.72 -8.93 -10.88
CA TRP A 23 -27.82 -10.35 -10.56
C TRP A 23 -26.45 -11.03 -10.45
N GLU A 24 -25.46 -10.60 -11.24
CA GLU A 24 -24.08 -11.10 -11.13
C GLU A 24 -23.45 -10.70 -9.78
N ILE A 25 -23.78 -9.51 -9.26
CA ILE A 25 -23.30 -9.01 -7.97
C ILE A 25 -23.80 -9.87 -6.79
N LEU A 26 -24.95 -10.54 -6.93
CA LEU A 26 -25.45 -11.49 -5.92
C LEU A 26 -24.59 -12.77 -5.83
N LEU A 27 -23.65 -13.00 -6.75
CA LEU A 27 -22.69 -14.11 -6.70
C LEU A 27 -21.36 -13.71 -6.02
N TYR A 28 -21.19 -12.45 -5.61
CA TYR A 28 -19.91 -11.94 -5.12
C TYR A 28 -19.64 -12.39 -3.67
N PRO A 29 -18.46 -12.96 -3.36
CA PRO A 29 -18.15 -13.44 -2.01
C PRO A 29 -18.17 -12.32 -0.97
N GLY A 30 -17.77 -11.09 -1.33
CA GLY A 30 -17.86 -9.92 -0.46
C GLY A 30 -19.28 -9.57 -0.02
N LEU A 31 -20.28 -9.71 -0.90
CA LEU A 31 -21.68 -9.44 -0.58
C LEU A 31 -22.22 -10.48 0.42
N TRP A 32 -21.89 -11.76 0.22
CA TRP A 32 -22.24 -12.82 1.17
C TRP A 32 -21.53 -12.65 2.51
N ALA A 33 -20.24 -12.30 2.51
CA ALA A 33 -19.47 -12.10 3.74
C ALA A 33 -20.02 -10.93 4.58
N VAL A 34 -20.34 -9.79 3.95
CA VAL A 34 -21.00 -8.66 4.64
C VAL A 34 -22.41 -9.05 5.12
N GLY A 35 -23.14 -9.86 4.36
CA GLY A 35 -24.45 -10.40 4.76
C GLY A 35 -24.38 -11.27 6.02
N PHE A 36 -23.53 -12.30 6.02
CA PHE A 36 -23.32 -13.16 7.18
C PHE A 36 -22.71 -12.41 8.37
N HIS A 37 -21.78 -11.47 8.12
CA HIS A 37 -21.22 -10.63 9.19
C HIS A 37 -22.30 -9.83 9.91
N ARG A 38 -23.30 -9.25 9.21
CA ARG A 38 -24.39 -8.52 9.91
C ARG A 38 -25.23 -9.42 10.81
N VAL A 39 -25.41 -10.70 10.46
CA VAL A 39 -26.06 -11.69 11.34
C VAL A 39 -25.16 -12.07 12.51
N ALA A 40 -23.86 -12.26 12.26
CA ALA A 40 -22.87 -12.55 13.31
C ALA A 40 -22.69 -11.39 14.29
N HIS A 41 -22.71 -10.15 13.82
CA HIS A 41 -22.61 -8.92 14.62
C HIS A 41 -23.81 -8.80 15.55
N TRP A 42 -25.03 -8.97 15.03
CA TRP A 42 -26.24 -8.98 15.86
C TRP A 42 -26.21 -10.09 16.94
N LEU A 43 -25.73 -11.29 16.60
CA LEU A 43 -25.50 -12.36 17.59
C LEU A 43 -24.40 -12.01 18.61
N PHE A 44 -23.42 -11.19 18.24
CA PHE A 44 -22.33 -10.75 19.12
C PHE A 44 -22.81 -9.63 20.07
N GLU A 45 -23.60 -8.68 19.57
CA GLU A 45 -24.29 -7.66 20.39
C GLU A 45 -25.31 -8.27 21.37
N ALA A 46 -25.92 -9.41 21.00
CA ALA A 46 -26.78 -10.20 21.87
C ALA A 46 -26.03 -11.14 22.84
N GLU A 47 -24.70 -11.00 22.97
CA GLU A 47 -23.80 -11.85 23.79
C GLU A 47 -23.80 -13.36 23.43
N MET A 48 -24.40 -13.75 22.30
CA MET A 48 -24.49 -15.13 21.79
C MET A 48 -23.18 -15.54 21.07
N PHE A 49 -22.03 -15.28 21.71
CA PHE A 49 -20.69 -15.31 21.12
C PHE A 49 -20.34 -16.61 20.37
N PHE A 50 -20.76 -17.77 20.89
CA PHE A 50 -20.53 -19.05 20.21
C PHE A 50 -21.22 -19.11 18.83
N LEU A 51 -22.47 -18.65 18.74
CA LEU A 51 -23.24 -18.63 17.50
C LEU A 51 -22.73 -17.55 16.54
N ALA A 52 -22.33 -16.38 17.06
CA ALA A 52 -21.65 -15.35 16.29
C ALA A 52 -20.36 -15.88 15.63
N ARG A 53 -19.53 -16.62 16.40
CA ARG A 53 -18.32 -17.28 15.89
C ARG A 53 -18.64 -18.40 14.89
N ALA A 54 -19.69 -19.18 15.10
CA ALA A 54 -20.13 -20.23 14.17
C ALA A 54 -20.54 -19.63 12.81
N VAL A 55 -21.33 -18.55 12.80
CA VAL A 55 -21.72 -17.84 11.57
C VAL A 55 -20.50 -17.25 10.85
N ASN A 56 -19.53 -16.65 11.57
CA ASN A 56 -18.29 -16.17 10.96
C ASN A 56 -17.48 -17.32 10.33
N HIS A 57 -17.29 -18.44 11.04
CA HIS A 57 -16.55 -19.58 10.47
C HIS A 57 -17.23 -20.19 9.24
N PHE A 58 -18.57 -20.24 9.22
CA PHE A 58 -19.33 -20.66 8.04
C PHE A 58 -19.19 -19.66 6.88
N SER A 59 -19.29 -18.36 7.14
CA SER A 59 -19.03 -17.30 6.16
C SER A 59 -17.63 -17.41 5.55
N ARG A 60 -16.61 -17.57 6.40
CA ARG A 60 -15.21 -17.76 5.98
C ARG A 60 -15.02 -19.01 5.12
N PHE A 61 -15.68 -20.11 5.46
CA PHE A 61 -15.65 -21.35 4.67
C PHE A 61 -16.23 -21.15 3.26
N LEU A 62 -17.33 -20.40 3.12
CA LEU A 62 -17.97 -20.14 1.83
C LEU A 62 -17.28 -19.05 0.98
N THR A 63 -16.69 -18.04 1.61
CA THR A 63 -16.25 -16.79 0.93
C THR A 63 -14.74 -16.54 0.96
N ALA A 64 -13.99 -17.32 1.73
CA ALA A 64 -12.59 -17.08 2.11
C ALA A 64 -12.32 -15.74 2.84
N ILE A 65 -13.36 -14.99 3.25
CA ILE A 65 -13.24 -13.73 3.99
C ILE A 65 -13.55 -14.00 5.48
N ASP A 66 -12.64 -13.61 6.37
CA ASP A 66 -12.83 -13.68 7.84
C ASP A 66 -13.18 -12.29 8.37
N ILE A 67 -14.42 -12.09 8.85
CA ILE A 67 -14.87 -10.81 9.40
C ILE A 67 -15.31 -11.05 10.83
N HIS A 68 -14.46 -10.68 11.79
CA HIS A 68 -14.74 -10.92 13.19
C HIS A 68 -16.11 -10.32 13.60
N PRO A 69 -16.97 -11.06 14.34
CA PRO A 69 -18.32 -10.59 14.65
C PRO A 69 -18.36 -9.21 15.33
N GLY A 70 -17.41 -8.92 16.24
CA GLY A 70 -17.32 -7.62 16.92
C GLY A 70 -16.85 -6.43 16.06
N ALA A 71 -16.39 -6.65 14.83
CA ALA A 71 -15.98 -5.56 13.93
C ALA A 71 -17.20 -4.69 13.56
N LYS A 72 -17.01 -3.38 13.44
CA LYS A 72 -18.09 -2.43 13.13
C LYS A 72 -18.02 -2.00 11.67
N ILE A 73 -19.11 -2.20 10.92
CA ILE A 73 -19.15 -1.96 9.47
C ILE A 73 -20.37 -1.12 9.08
N GLY A 74 -20.07 0.06 8.52
CA GLY A 74 -21.02 1.03 7.96
C GLY A 74 -21.74 0.54 6.71
N ARG A 75 -22.17 1.48 5.87
CA ARG A 75 -22.97 1.25 4.66
C ARG A 75 -22.07 1.03 3.44
N HIS A 76 -22.53 0.18 2.54
CA HIS A 76 -21.90 -0.05 1.23
C HIS A 76 -20.41 -0.47 1.23
N LEU A 77 -19.90 -1.12 2.29
CA LEU A 77 -18.59 -1.78 2.21
C LEU A 77 -18.56 -2.75 1.02
N PHE A 78 -17.64 -2.54 0.09
CA PHE A 78 -17.37 -3.43 -1.04
C PHE A 78 -16.08 -4.19 -0.76
N ILE A 79 -16.13 -5.53 -0.84
CA ILE A 79 -14.95 -6.40 -0.78
C ILE A 79 -14.83 -7.11 -2.12
N GLU A 80 -13.75 -6.84 -2.85
CA GLU A 80 -13.53 -7.36 -4.20
C GLU A 80 -12.73 -8.68 -4.16
N HIS A 81 -13.23 -9.68 -4.89
CA HIS A 81 -12.76 -11.07 -5.02
C HIS A 81 -12.62 -11.93 -3.73
N GLY A 82 -12.15 -11.41 -2.59
CA GLY A 82 -12.15 -12.11 -1.29
C GLY A 82 -10.78 -12.27 -0.61
N PHE A 83 -10.59 -13.35 0.17
CA PHE A 83 -9.34 -13.63 0.93
C PHE A 83 -8.91 -12.55 1.95
N THR A 84 -9.85 -11.71 2.40
CA THR A 84 -9.60 -10.57 3.29
C THR A 84 -9.83 -10.94 4.76
N VAL A 85 -9.04 -10.36 5.66
CA VAL A 85 -9.10 -10.58 7.12
C VAL A 85 -9.39 -9.27 7.85
N ILE A 86 -10.50 -9.22 8.60
CA ILE A 86 -10.96 -8.06 9.37
C ILE A 86 -11.06 -8.46 10.85
N GLY A 87 -10.19 -7.89 11.68
CA GLY A 87 -10.09 -8.23 13.11
C GLY A 87 -11.14 -7.57 14.02
N GLU A 88 -11.21 -8.05 15.27
CA GLU A 88 -12.31 -7.79 16.21
C GLU A 88 -12.68 -6.33 16.44
N THR A 89 -11.69 -5.46 16.60
CA THR A 89 -11.92 -4.04 16.92
C THR A 89 -11.68 -3.15 15.71
N ALA A 90 -11.86 -3.71 14.50
CA ALA A 90 -11.83 -2.93 13.29
C ALA A 90 -13.12 -2.10 13.19
N GLU A 91 -12.98 -0.85 12.77
CA GLU A 91 -14.10 0.03 12.43
C GLU A 91 -13.97 0.42 10.96
N ILE A 92 -15.07 0.33 10.21
CA ILE A 92 -15.11 0.59 8.78
C ILE A 92 -16.31 1.50 8.51
N GLY A 93 -16.05 2.67 7.96
CA GLY A 93 -17.03 3.69 7.59
C GLY A 93 -17.87 3.34 6.37
N ASP A 94 -18.49 4.37 5.80
CA ASP A 94 -19.36 4.26 4.64
C ASP A 94 -18.58 4.21 3.31
N ASN A 95 -19.12 3.50 2.33
CA ASN A 95 -18.61 3.38 0.95
C ASN A 95 -17.17 2.85 0.80
N VAL A 96 -16.53 2.40 1.88
CA VAL A 96 -15.17 1.85 1.86
C VAL A 96 -15.06 0.70 0.84
N THR A 97 -13.93 0.63 0.16
CA THR A 97 -13.63 -0.40 -0.84
C THR A 97 -12.36 -1.15 -0.46
N ILE A 98 -12.43 -2.47 -0.36
CA ILE A 98 -11.32 -3.34 0.06
C ILE A 98 -11.08 -4.39 -1.01
N TYR A 99 -9.87 -4.42 -1.56
CA TYR A 99 -9.44 -5.44 -2.52
C TYR A 99 -9.00 -6.73 -1.82
N GLN A 100 -8.69 -7.75 -2.62
CA GLN A 100 -8.37 -9.09 -2.13
C GLN A 100 -7.08 -9.16 -1.30
N CYS A 101 -7.00 -10.15 -0.41
CA CYS A 101 -5.82 -10.43 0.44
C CYS A 101 -5.44 -9.31 1.42
N VAL A 102 -6.35 -8.36 1.69
CA VAL A 102 -6.13 -7.28 2.65
C VAL A 102 -6.25 -7.79 4.09
N THR A 103 -5.40 -7.26 4.98
CA THR A 103 -5.45 -7.54 6.42
C THR A 103 -5.66 -6.26 7.21
N LEU A 104 -6.74 -6.17 7.98
CA LEU A 104 -6.95 -5.16 9.03
C LEU A 104 -6.57 -5.78 10.38
N GLY A 105 -5.26 -5.82 10.62
CA GLY A 105 -4.61 -6.66 11.63
C GLY A 105 -4.33 -5.96 12.96
N GLY A 106 -4.14 -6.76 14.01
CA GLY A 106 -3.77 -6.26 15.34
C GLY A 106 -2.26 -6.08 15.50
N THR A 107 -1.83 -5.01 16.19
CA THR A 107 -0.47 -4.93 16.76
C THR A 107 -0.44 -5.43 18.21
N ASN A 108 0.77 -5.57 18.77
CA ASN A 108 1.04 -6.40 19.95
C ASN A 108 0.21 -6.00 21.20
N PRO A 109 -0.67 -6.88 21.71
CA PRO A 109 -1.39 -6.66 22.97
C PRO A 109 -0.51 -7.06 24.17
N THR A 110 0.72 -6.52 24.23
CA THR A 110 1.83 -6.98 25.10
C THR A 110 1.50 -7.08 26.59
N ASN A 111 0.46 -6.37 27.03
CA ASN A 111 0.07 -6.22 28.43
C ASN A 111 -1.16 -7.07 28.80
N GLY A 112 -1.75 -7.82 27.86
CA GLY A 112 -3.00 -8.57 28.07
C GLY A 112 -4.26 -7.70 28.25
N ILE A 113 -4.14 -6.38 28.10
CA ILE A 113 -5.24 -5.41 28.29
C ILE A 113 -6.22 -5.48 27.10
N PRO A 114 -7.52 -5.72 27.32
CA PRO A 114 -8.53 -5.64 26.27
C PRO A 114 -8.65 -4.20 25.74
N GLY A 115 -8.67 -4.03 24.42
CA GLY A 115 -8.79 -2.69 23.82
C GLY A 115 -8.79 -2.65 22.29
N LYS A 116 -8.94 -1.43 21.78
CA LYS A 116 -8.78 -1.08 20.36
C LYS A 116 -7.35 -1.41 19.93
N ARG A 117 -7.22 -2.32 18.95
CA ARG A 117 -5.93 -2.82 18.46
C ARG A 117 -5.86 -3.03 16.95
N HIS A 118 -6.99 -2.91 16.26
CA HIS A 118 -7.13 -3.02 14.80
C HIS A 118 -7.56 -1.67 14.21
N PRO A 119 -7.39 -1.44 12.88
CA PRO A 119 -7.57 -0.13 12.28
C PRO A 119 -8.99 0.46 12.35
N THR A 120 -9.08 1.76 12.14
CA THR A 120 -10.31 2.45 11.73
C THR A 120 -10.15 2.92 10.29
N LEU A 121 -11.04 2.52 9.38
CA LEU A 121 -11.12 3.02 8.01
C LEU A 121 -12.25 4.04 7.92
N SER A 122 -11.93 5.29 7.61
CA SER A 122 -12.93 6.35 7.41
C SER A 122 -13.60 6.26 6.02
N ASP A 123 -14.68 7.02 5.87
CA ASP A 123 -15.56 7.00 4.69
C ASP A 123 -14.82 7.19 3.35
N ASP A 124 -15.35 6.54 2.30
CA ASP A 124 -14.85 6.58 0.91
C ASP A 124 -13.37 6.13 0.72
N SER A 125 -12.73 5.53 1.73
CA SER A 125 -11.35 5.03 1.62
C SER A 125 -11.24 3.76 0.76
N ILE A 126 -10.08 3.58 0.11
CA ILE A 126 -9.82 2.49 -0.85
C ILE A 126 -8.54 1.74 -0.46
N ILE A 127 -8.67 0.45 -0.14
CA ILE A 127 -7.57 -0.39 0.34
C ILE A 127 -7.20 -1.43 -0.73
N GLY A 128 -6.07 -1.20 -1.41
CA GLY A 128 -5.56 -2.01 -2.51
C GLY A 128 -5.13 -3.43 -2.14
N SER A 129 -5.06 -4.31 -3.14
CA SER A 129 -4.90 -5.75 -2.94
C SER A 129 -3.62 -6.12 -2.19
N GLY A 130 -3.72 -7.02 -1.21
CA GLY A 130 -2.60 -7.45 -0.38
C GLY A 130 -2.14 -6.43 0.67
N ALA A 131 -2.76 -5.26 0.80
CA ALA A 131 -2.35 -4.27 1.79
C ALA A 131 -2.53 -4.77 3.23
N GLN A 132 -1.52 -4.53 4.07
CA GLN A 132 -1.49 -4.94 5.47
C GLN A 132 -1.55 -3.69 6.35
N ILE A 133 -2.70 -3.43 6.97
CA ILE A 133 -2.95 -2.26 7.81
C ILE A 133 -2.99 -2.75 9.26
N LEU A 134 -1.98 -2.38 10.04
CA LEU A 134 -1.66 -3.06 11.30
C LEU A 134 -1.69 -2.08 12.48
N GLY A 135 -2.54 -2.38 13.46
CA GLY A 135 -2.63 -1.64 14.72
C GLY A 135 -3.86 -0.72 14.82
N PRO A 136 -4.03 -0.01 15.95
CA PRO A 136 -5.15 0.89 16.20
C PRO A 136 -5.03 2.24 15.47
N ILE A 137 -4.65 2.20 14.19
CA ILE A 137 -4.42 3.39 13.34
C ILE A 137 -5.65 3.77 12.53
N THR A 138 -5.75 5.04 12.15
CA THR A 138 -6.83 5.61 11.35
C THR A 138 -6.40 5.82 9.91
N VAL A 139 -7.18 5.31 8.96
CA VAL A 139 -7.08 5.67 7.55
C VAL A 139 -8.14 6.72 7.25
N GLY A 140 -7.71 7.96 7.00
CA GLY A 140 -8.59 9.11 6.81
C GLY A 140 -9.52 9.02 5.61
N ALA A 141 -10.56 9.86 5.59
CA ALA A 141 -11.60 9.78 4.57
C ALA A 141 -11.03 10.01 3.15
N ARG A 142 -11.58 9.31 2.15
CA ARG A 142 -11.12 9.32 0.74
C ARG A 142 -9.64 8.94 0.53
N ALA A 143 -8.93 8.49 1.57
CA ALA A 143 -7.53 8.08 1.47
C ALA A 143 -7.41 6.73 0.75
N ARG A 144 -6.23 6.47 0.18
CA ARG A 144 -5.93 5.26 -0.59
C ARG A 144 -4.72 4.55 -0.02
N VAL A 145 -4.78 3.22 0.06
CA VAL A 145 -3.63 2.38 0.39
C VAL A 145 -3.32 1.53 -0.83
N GLY A 146 -2.09 1.60 -1.33
CA GLY A 146 -1.64 0.88 -2.51
C GLY A 146 -1.55 -0.63 -2.30
N ALA A 147 -1.55 -1.37 -3.41
CA ALA A 147 -1.40 -2.83 -3.37
C ALA A 147 -0.09 -3.25 -2.68
N ASN A 148 -0.18 -4.28 -1.84
CA ASN A 148 0.88 -4.81 -0.97
C ASN A 148 1.53 -3.78 -0.03
N ALA A 149 0.94 -2.58 0.17
CA ALA A 149 1.50 -1.61 1.10
C ALA A 149 1.34 -2.09 2.56
N VAL A 150 2.35 -1.87 3.39
CA VAL A 150 2.27 -2.13 4.84
C VAL A 150 2.17 -0.80 5.56
N VAL A 151 1.06 -0.59 6.27
CA VAL A 151 0.74 0.67 6.95
C VAL A 151 0.62 0.40 8.45
N THR A 152 1.38 1.14 9.27
CA THR A 152 1.36 1.02 10.74
C THR A 152 1.30 2.39 11.44
N ASP A 153 1.00 3.44 10.70
CA ASP A 153 0.87 4.83 11.16
C ASP A 153 -0.43 5.41 10.57
N ASP A 154 -0.95 6.49 11.16
CA ASP A 154 -2.17 7.14 10.67
C ASP A 154 -2.00 7.71 9.25
N VAL A 155 -3.04 7.58 8.42
CA VAL A 155 -3.06 8.06 7.03
C VAL A 155 -3.94 9.31 6.94
N PRO A 156 -3.40 10.47 6.50
CA PRO A 156 -4.18 11.70 6.36
C PRO A 156 -5.33 11.57 5.36
N GLU A 157 -6.34 12.43 5.51
CA GLU A 157 -7.49 12.53 4.61
C GLU A 157 -7.05 12.74 3.15
N GLY A 158 -7.58 11.95 2.22
CA GLY A 158 -7.24 11.98 0.79
C GLY A 158 -5.81 11.55 0.42
N ALA A 159 -4.93 11.23 1.38
CA ALA A 159 -3.57 10.80 1.11
C ALA A 159 -3.51 9.44 0.40
N THR A 160 -2.39 9.13 -0.25
CA THR A 160 -2.18 7.83 -0.93
C THR A 160 -0.89 7.20 -0.40
N MET A 161 -1.03 6.12 0.36
CA MET A 161 0.11 5.35 0.91
C MET A 161 0.57 4.29 -0.09
N ILE A 162 1.88 4.18 -0.30
CA ILE A 162 2.50 3.16 -1.15
C ILE A 162 3.77 2.60 -0.49
N GLY A 163 4.12 1.36 -0.81
CA GLY A 163 5.37 0.73 -0.38
C GLY A 163 5.29 -0.10 0.91
N LEU A 164 6.37 -0.83 1.15
CA LEU A 164 6.49 -1.82 2.23
C LEU A 164 7.14 -1.18 3.47
N LYS A 165 6.38 -0.98 4.56
CA LYS A 165 6.96 -0.58 5.85
C LYS A 165 7.57 -1.78 6.59
N ALA A 166 8.83 -2.08 6.25
CA ALA A 166 9.74 -2.85 7.10
C ALA A 166 11.20 -2.48 6.79
N ARG A 167 11.99 -2.13 7.81
CA ARG A 167 13.45 -2.33 7.84
C ARG A 167 14.10 -1.95 9.18
N SER A 168 14.99 -2.81 9.66
CA SER A 168 16.36 -2.41 10.02
C SER A 168 17.20 -3.68 10.20
N THR A 169 18.31 -3.78 9.49
CA THR A 169 19.23 -4.93 9.59
C THR A 169 20.65 -4.50 9.20
N LEU A 170 21.61 -4.54 10.14
CA LEU A 170 23.04 -4.28 9.94
C LEU A 170 23.84 -5.16 10.90
N VAL A 171 24.66 -6.06 10.35
CA VAL A 171 24.93 -7.34 11.01
C VAL A 171 26.06 -8.06 10.21
N PRO A 172 27.26 -8.49 10.69
CA PRO A 172 28.42 -8.80 9.80
C PRO A 172 28.86 -10.30 9.68
N ALA A 173 29.09 -10.84 8.48
CA ALA A 173 29.31 -12.29 8.23
C ALA A 173 30.71 -12.84 8.59
N GLU A 174 30.75 -13.90 9.40
CA GLU A 174 31.97 -14.58 9.83
C GLU A 174 31.98 -16.06 9.39
N THR A 175 33.18 -16.61 9.20
CA THR A 175 33.50 -17.86 8.47
C THR A 175 32.90 -19.17 9.00
N TRP A 176 32.09 -19.10 10.06
CA TRP A 176 31.40 -20.23 10.70
C TRP A 176 30.07 -20.60 10.04
N LEU A 177 29.58 -19.77 9.11
CA LEU A 177 28.35 -19.98 8.35
C LEU A 177 28.51 -21.05 7.25
N LYS A 178 28.47 -22.33 7.65
CA LYS A 178 28.50 -23.50 6.74
C LYS A 178 27.38 -24.53 6.96
N GLN A 179 26.35 -24.20 7.75
CA GLN A 179 25.16 -25.03 7.91
C GLN A 179 23.93 -24.35 7.30
N PHE A 180 23.00 -25.16 6.79
CA PHE A 180 21.72 -24.70 6.26
C PHE A 180 20.89 -24.03 7.35
N ILE A 181 20.53 -22.77 7.15
CA ILE A 181 19.58 -22.03 8.00
C ILE A 181 18.21 -22.06 7.31
N PRO A 182 17.24 -22.87 7.79
CA PRO A 182 15.86 -22.70 7.37
C PRO A 182 15.34 -21.37 7.91
N TYR A 183 14.86 -20.51 7.00
CA TYR A 183 14.33 -19.16 7.23
C TYR A 183 15.35 -18.10 7.70
N GLY A 184 15.65 -17.14 6.82
CA GLY A 184 16.33 -15.88 7.15
C GLY A 184 17.80 -15.78 6.75
N THR A 185 18.27 -14.54 6.59
CA THR A 185 19.65 -14.19 6.27
C THR A 185 20.55 -14.27 7.51
N PRO A 186 21.85 -14.50 7.28
CA PRO A 186 22.96 -14.10 8.13
C PRO A 186 22.64 -12.99 9.14
N CYS A 187 23.05 -13.18 10.39
CA CYS A 187 22.72 -12.29 11.48
C CYS A 187 23.96 -11.67 12.13
N LYS A 188 24.96 -11.13 11.42
CA LYS A 188 25.90 -11.75 10.46
C LYS A 188 25.72 -11.84 8.90
N GLU A 189 25.34 -10.75 8.18
CA GLU A 189 25.82 -10.24 6.85
C GLU A 189 25.09 -8.90 6.45
N PRO A 190 25.73 -7.72 6.23
CA PRO A 190 25.02 -6.46 6.52
C PRO A 190 24.13 -5.95 5.38
N CYS A 191 23.03 -5.27 5.73
CA CYS A 191 21.85 -5.16 4.87
C CYS A 191 21.46 -3.69 4.60
N GLU A 192 22.37 -2.83 4.16
CA GLU A 192 23.45 -3.13 3.21
C GLU A 192 24.90 -2.96 3.77
N PRO A 193 25.95 -3.52 3.12
CA PRO A 193 27.23 -3.83 3.79
C PRO A 193 28.25 -2.70 4.09
N ASN A 194 28.32 -1.65 3.27
CA ASN A 194 29.58 -1.00 2.82
C ASN A 194 30.43 -1.91 1.90
N GLY A 195 31.10 -1.42 0.86
CA GLY A 195 31.22 -0.04 0.36
C GLY A 195 30.80 0.05 -1.11
N GLY A 196 29.50 -0.13 -1.37
CA GLY A 196 28.92 0.20 -2.67
C GLY A 196 28.63 1.69 -2.74
N ASN A 197 29.62 2.48 -3.17
CA ASN A 197 29.62 3.95 -3.27
C ASN A 197 28.56 4.52 -4.26
N ARG A 198 27.46 3.83 -4.54
CA ARG A 198 26.65 4.01 -5.76
C ARG A 198 25.95 5.37 -5.92
N VAL A 199 25.97 6.22 -4.89
CA VAL A 199 25.57 7.63 -4.97
C VAL A 199 26.80 8.49 -5.22
N ASP A 200 27.88 8.31 -4.44
CA ASP A 200 29.15 9.02 -4.57
C ASP A 200 29.81 8.78 -5.95
N ASP A 201 29.71 7.56 -6.48
CA ASP A 201 30.15 7.17 -7.83
C ASP A 201 29.35 7.93 -8.91
N LEU A 202 28.02 8.02 -8.75
CA LEU A 202 27.17 8.77 -9.68
C LEU A 202 27.40 10.29 -9.57
N GLU A 203 27.69 10.81 -8.38
CA GLU A 203 28.09 12.21 -8.20
C GLU A 203 29.45 12.50 -8.84
N ALA A 204 30.41 11.57 -8.74
CA ALA A 204 31.70 11.66 -9.42
C ALA A 204 31.57 11.57 -10.96
N GLU A 205 30.75 10.65 -11.48
CA GLU A 205 30.44 10.58 -12.92
C GLU A 205 29.74 11.86 -13.42
N VAL A 206 28.76 12.38 -12.67
CA VAL A 206 28.08 13.63 -13.01
C VAL A 206 29.02 14.83 -12.96
N ALA A 207 29.99 14.87 -12.03
CA ALA A 207 31.03 15.89 -12.00
C ALA A 207 31.98 15.79 -13.21
N ALA A 208 32.41 14.58 -13.57
CA ALA A 208 33.27 14.33 -14.73
C ALA A 208 32.57 14.69 -16.05
N LEU A 209 31.29 14.32 -16.21
CA LEU A 209 30.47 14.69 -17.37
C LEU A 209 30.28 16.20 -17.48
N LYS A 210 30.01 16.90 -16.37
CA LYS A 210 29.93 18.38 -16.36
C LYS A 210 31.25 19.03 -16.79
N ALA A 211 32.39 18.51 -16.34
CA ALA A 211 33.70 19.00 -16.75
C ALA A 211 33.98 18.78 -18.25
N GLN A 212 33.62 17.61 -18.79
CA GLN A 212 33.74 17.33 -20.23
C GLN A 212 32.83 18.23 -21.07
N VAL A 213 31.58 18.44 -20.67
CA VAL A 213 30.65 19.35 -21.35
C VAL A 213 31.17 20.80 -21.33
N ALA A 214 31.69 21.28 -20.20
CA ALA A 214 32.29 22.61 -20.12
C ALA A 214 33.52 22.77 -21.04
N ALA A 215 34.38 21.75 -21.12
CA ALA A 215 35.53 21.75 -22.02
C ALA A 215 35.12 21.72 -23.51
N LEU A 216 34.07 20.97 -23.87
CA LEU A 216 33.53 20.93 -25.23
C LEU A 216 32.92 22.27 -25.65
N ILE A 217 32.16 22.93 -24.77
CA ILE A 217 31.61 24.27 -25.02
C ILE A 217 32.75 25.27 -25.26
N ALA A 218 33.75 25.32 -24.37
CA ALA A 218 34.91 26.19 -24.52
C ALA A 218 35.72 25.91 -25.82
N ALA A 219 35.77 24.66 -26.26
CA ALA A 219 36.40 24.28 -27.53
C ALA A 219 35.58 24.70 -28.77
N GLN A 220 34.25 24.74 -28.69
CA GLN A 220 33.41 25.30 -29.74
C GLN A 220 33.52 26.83 -29.82
N ASP A 221 33.52 27.52 -28.68
CA ASP A 221 33.63 28.99 -28.62
C ASP A 221 35.00 29.48 -29.11
N GLY A 222 36.08 28.72 -28.88
CA GLY A 222 37.40 28.97 -29.46
C GLY A 222 37.51 28.68 -30.97
N GLY A 223 36.49 28.10 -31.60
CA GLY A 223 36.55 27.50 -32.93
C GLY A 223 36.39 28.45 -34.12
N THR A 224 36.06 29.74 -33.92
CA THR A 224 35.86 30.70 -35.03
C THR A 224 36.71 31.96 -34.90
N PRO A 225 37.99 31.92 -35.31
CA PRO A 225 38.75 33.13 -35.60
C PRO A 225 38.17 33.79 -36.87
N ALA A 226 37.49 34.92 -36.73
CA ALA A 226 37.13 35.75 -37.88
C ALA A 226 38.42 36.23 -38.58
N PRO A 227 38.54 36.14 -39.91
CA PRO A 227 39.77 36.45 -40.60
C PRO A 227 40.15 37.94 -40.46
N THR A 228 41.31 38.19 -39.85
CA THR A 228 41.88 39.52 -39.59
C THR A 228 42.00 40.36 -40.87
N PRO A 229 41.65 41.66 -40.86
CA PRO A 229 41.61 42.47 -42.07
C PRO A 229 42.99 42.70 -42.71
N THR A 230 43.03 42.65 -44.05
CA THR A 230 44.25 42.80 -44.85
C THR A 230 44.70 44.26 -44.95
N THR A 231 45.71 44.65 -44.15
CA THR A 231 46.14 46.04 -44.02
C THR A 231 46.99 46.56 -45.19
N VAL A 232 46.41 47.47 -45.97
CA VAL A 232 47.05 48.57 -46.75
C VAL A 232 48.13 48.18 -47.77
N GLY A 233 47.73 48.15 -49.05
CA GLY A 233 48.64 48.37 -50.18
C GLY A 233 48.85 49.86 -50.46
N ARG A 234 49.91 50.47 -49.92
CA ARG A 234 50.22 51.90 -50.13
C ARG A 234 50.76 52.17 -51.55
N ARG A 235 49.91 52.60 -52.48
CA ARG A 235 50.33 53.15 -53.78
C ARG A 235 50.20 54.67 -53.82
N THR A 236 51.33 55.35 -53.99
CA THR A 236 51.40 56.74 -54.43
C THR A 236 51.51 56.78 -55.96
N ARG A 237 50.77 57.70 -56.60
CA ARG A 237 51.21 58.51 -57.76
C ARG A 237 50.10 59.43 -58.24
N ASN A 238 50.51 60.66 -58.57
CA ASN A 238 49.78 61.72 -59.26
C ASN A 238 48.44 62.10 -58.63
#